data_AF-A0A6G6AS72-F1
#
_entry.id   AF-A0A6G6AS72-F1
#
_cell.length_a   1.000
_cell.length_b   1.000
_cell.length_c   1.000
_cell.angle_alpha   90.00
_cell.angle_beta   90.00
_cell.angle_gamma   90.00
#
_symmetry.space_group_name_H-M   'P 1'
#
loop_
_entity.id
_entity.type
_entity.pdbx_description
1 polymer ?
#
loop_
_entity_poly.entity_id
_entity_poly.type
_entity_poly.pdbx_seq_one_letter_code
_entity_poly.pdbx_strand_id
1 'polypeptide(L)'
;MSLPDYQSFMTPLLQCLANGKTVKLKEIEANVYQSLSLSAEQLKLRIPSGKQTYAYHRLGWAKTYLVQAGLIEQPKRAFCKITHKGLAAIQTGEQINNQYLNQYPEFLDFKTRTKDTNNSLDENTTSLVNSNSQKTPEELIEAAVDTLNTNLSDEVLQAVLSASPTFFENLVVDLMLAMGYGGSRKDAGQATQYTQDGGIDGVIKEDKLGLEMIYLQAKRYTNKTVGRPDIQAFAGALDMHRAKKGVFITTSSFSKDALEYVGLIDKRIVLVDGKQLTELMLTHNLGVSTKQVFEVKALDSDYFIED
;
A
#
# COMPACT_ATOMS: atom_id res chain seq x y z
N MET A 1 6.66 10.85 -11.13
CA MET A 1 5.91 12.12 -10.98
C MET A 1 4.82 11.91 -9.93
N SER A 2 4.67 12.82 -8.96
CA SER A 2 3.63 12.70 -7.94
C SER A 2 2.27 13.18 -8.49
N LEU A 3 1.19 12.52 -8.08
CA LEU A 3 -0.16 13.00 -8.34
C LEU A 3 -0.43 14.24 -7.44
N PRO A 4 -1.09 15.31 -7.94
CA PRO A 4 -1.44 16.48 -7.13
C PRO A 4 -2.31 16.13 -5.92
N ASP A 5 -2.20 16.88 -4.84
CA ASP A 5 -3.04 16.71 -3.64
C ASP A 5 -4.53 16.96 -3.94
N TYR A 6 -5.40 16.56 -3.02
CA TYR A 6 -6.85 16.74 -3.20
C TYR A 6 -7.28 18.21 -3.23
N GLN A 7 -6.53 19.11 -2.58
CA GLN A 7 -6.85 20.54 -2.56
C GLN A 7 -6.71 21.16 -3.95
N SER A 8 -5.73 20.69 -4.73
CA SER A 8 -5.50 21.08 -6.11
C SER A 8 -6.69 20.78 -7.03
N PHE A 9 -7.56 19.82 -6.68
CA PHE A 9 -8.77 19.49 -7.45
C PHE A 9 -9.95 20.45 -7.16
N MET A 10 -9.90 21.25 -6.08
CA MET A 10 -11.04 22.08 -5.66
C MET A 10 -11.38 23.18 -6.67
N THR A 11 -10.40 23.98 -7.08
CA THR A 11 -10.62 25.07 -8.05
C THR A 11 -11.08 24.55 -9.42
N PRO A 12 -10.40 23.56 -10.05
CA PRO A 12 -10.83 23.05 -11.36
C PRO A 12 -12.21 22.37 -11.33
N LEU A 13 -12.55 21.70 -10.23
CA LEU A 13 -13.88 21.13 -10.03
C LEU A 13 -14.97 22.22 -10.02
N LEU A 14 -14.74 23.31 -9.28
CA LEU A 14 -15.67 24.44 -9.25
C LEU A 14 -15.81 25.12 -10.62
N GLN A 15 -14.70 25.30 -11.34
CA GLN A 15 -14.71 25.86 -12.69
C GLN A 15 -15.54 25.00 -13.67
N CYS A 16 -15.44 23.67 -13.57
CA CYS A 16 -16.26 22.76 -14.38
C CYS A 16 -17.76 22.87 -14.08
N LEU A 17 -18.13 23.30 -12.86
CA LEU A 17 -19.51 23.48 -12.42
C LEU A 17 -20.04 24.91 -12.65
N ALA A 18 -19.21 25.84 -13.12
CA ALA A 18 -19.55 27.26 -13.23
C ALA A 18 -20.75 27.55 -14.16
N ASN A 19 -21.15 26.61 -15.02
CA ASN A 19 -22.34 26.72 -15.86
C ASN A 19 -23.68 26.58 -15.10
N GLY A 20 -23.64 26.32 -13.79
CA GLY A 20 -24.83 26.22 -12.93
C GLY A 20 -25.66 24.93 -13.12
N LYS A 21 -25.25 24.04 -14.03
CA LYS A 21 -25.98 22.79 -14.31
C LYS A 21 -25.71 21.76 -13.21
N THR A 22 -26.72 20.94 -12.95
CA THR A 22 -26.55 19.74 -12.13
C THR A 22 -25.92 18.64 -12.98
N VAL A 23 -24.73 18.17 -12.62
CA VAL A 23 -23.96 17.18 -13.38
C VAL A 23 -23.46 16.07 -12.46
N LYS A 24 -23.24 14.87 -12.98
CA LYS A 24 -22.59 13.81 -12.19
C LYS A 24 -21.10 14.07 -12.11
N LEU A 25 -20.48 13.80 -10.96
CA LEU A 25 -19.03 13.95 -10.77
C LEU A 25 -18.23 13.17 -11.83
N LYS A 26 -18.73 11.98 -12.21
CA LYS A 26 -18.13 11.11 -13.23
C LYS A 26 -18.21 11.70 -14.65
N GLU A 27 -19.16 12.59 -14.94
CA GLU A 27 -19.30 13.23 -16.26
C GLU A 27 -18.28 14.36 -16.44
N ILE A 28 -17.80 14.94 -15.35
CA ILE A 28 -16.88 16.09 -15.38
C ILE A 28 -15.44 15.75 -14.97
N GLU A 29 -15.18 14.52 -14.49
CA GLU A 29 -13.86 14.12 -14.00
C GLU A 29 -12.75 14.30 -15.03
N ALA A 30 -13.03 13.96 -16.31
CA ALA A 30 -12.06 14.08 -17.39
C ALA A 30 -11.65 15.54 -17.63
N ASN A 31 -12.61 16.48 -17.54
CA ASN A 31 -12.35 17.91 -17.70
C ASN A 31 -11.51 18.45 -16.54
N VAL A 32 -11.78 17.99 -15.31
CA VAL A 32 -10.96 18.32 -14.13
C VAL A 32 -9.52 17.81 -14.29
N TYR A 33 -9.35 16.55 -14.72
CA TYR A 33 -8.03 15.98 -14.95
C TYR A 33 -7.27 16.69 -16.07
N GLN A 34 -7.97 17.09 -17.13
CA GLN A 34 -7.39 17.87 -18.23
C GLN A 34 -6.94 19.26 -17.76
N SER A 35 -7.74 19.94 -16.94
CA SER A 35 -7.37 21.22 -16.34
C SER A 35 -6.14 21.13 -15.45
N LEU A 36 -5.92 19.97 -14.81
CA LEU A 36 -4.74 19.68 -13.99
C LEU A 36 -3.56 19.10 -14.78
N SER A 37 -3.71 18.90 -16.10
CA SER A 37 -2.70 18.30 -16.97
C SER A 37 -2.18 16.94 -16.47
N LEU A 38 -3.07 16.09 -15.94
CA LEU A 38 -2.68 14.78 -15.41
C LEU A 38 -2.29 13.82 -16.54
N SER A 39 -1.18 13.09 -16.34
CA SER A 39 -0.70 12.09 -17.30
C SER A 39 -1.47 10.77 -17.22
N ALA A 40 -1.41 9.97 -18.29
CA ALA A 40 -2.02 8.65 -18.33
C ALA A 40 -1.46 7.70 -17.25
N GLU A 41 -0.20 7.88 -16.83
CA GLU A 41 0.41 7.11 -15.74
C GLU A 41 -0.16 7.54 -14.38
N GLN A 42 -0.30 8.84 -14.15
CA GLN A 42 -0.89 9.37 -12.90
C GLN A 42 -2.34 8.92 -12.72
N LEU A 43 -3.13 8.87 -13.80
CA LEU A 43 -4.52 8.40 -13.77
C LEU A 43 -4.65 6.88 -13.52
N LYS A 44 -3.59 6.10 -13.69
CA LYS A 44 -3.57 4.66 -13.43
C LYS A 44 -3.23 4.30 -11.98
N LEU A 45 -2.71 5.24 -11.19
CA LEU A 45 -2.37 5.01 -9.78
C LEU A 45 -3.64 4.65 -8.98
N ARG A 46 -3.62 3.50 -8.29
CA ARG A 46 -4.76 3.00 -7.51
C ARG A 46 -4.49 3.03 -6.02
N ILE A 47 -5.55 3.27 -5.26
CA ILE A 47 -5.54 3.07 -3.80
C ILE A 47 -5.32 1.57 -3.48
N PRO A 48 -4.80 1.20 -2.30
CA PRO A 48 -4.48 -0.19 -1.94
C PRO A 48 -5.66 -1.15 -2.06
N SER A 49 -6.90 -0.68 -1.86
CA SER A 49 -8.10 -1.50 -2.07
C SER A 49 -8.32 -1.94 -3.53
N GLY A 50 -7.60 -1.33 -4.49
CA GLY A 50 -7.69 -1.62 -5.92
C GLY A 50 -8.99 -1.18 -6.60
N LYS A 51 -10.00 -0.72 -5.84
CA LYS A 51 -11.34 -0.39 -6.34
C LYS A 51 -11.42 0.95 -7.07
N GLN A 52 -10.58 1.92 -6.71
CA GLN A 52 -10.59 3.27 -7.28
C GLN A 52 -9.17 3.78 -7.57
N THR A 53 -9.06 4.82 -8.40
CA THR A 53 -7.80 5.53 -8.64
C THR A 53 -7.59 6.61 -7.58
N TYR A 54 -6.34 6.94 -7.27
CA TYR A 54 -6.05 8.07 -6.38
C TYR A 54 -6.62 9.38 -6.92
N ALA A 55 -6.65 9.58 -8.25
CA ALA A 55 -7.24 10.77 -8.88
C ALA A 55 -8.73 10.90 -8.60
N TYR A 56 -9.51 9.83 -8.79
CA TYR A 56 -10.95 9.84 -8.51
C TYR A 56 -11.24 9.99 -7.01
N HIS A 57 -10.44 9.33 -6.17
CA HIS A 57 -10.56 9.43 -4.71
C HIS A 57 -10.35 10.88 -4.23
N ARG A 58 -9.26 11.53 -4.69
CA ARG A 58 -8.94 12.92 -4.36
C ARG A 58 -9.98 13.90 -4.90
N LEU A 59 -10.51 13.66 -6.10
CA LEU A 59 -11.65 14.42 -6.64
C LEU A 59 -12.89 14.28 -5.76
N GLY A 60 -13.18 13.08 -5.26
CA GLY A 60 -14.28 12.82 -4.31
C GLY A 60 -14.13 13.59 -3.00
N TRP A 61 -12.92 13.68 -2.46
CA TRP A 61 -12.61 14.49 -1.28
C TRP A 61 -12.73 16.00 -1.53
N ALA A 62 -12.20 16.49 -2.66
CA ALA A 62 -12.38 17.88 -3.08
C ALA A 62 -13.87 18.24 -3.14
N LYS A 63 -14.70 17.39 -3.77
CA LYS A 63 -16.15 17.56 -3.78
C LYS A 63 -16.73 17.60 -2.36
N THR A 64 -16.36 16.66 -1.50
CA THR A 64 -16.88 16.58 -0.12
C THR A 64 -16.59 17.85 0.66
N TYR A 65 -15.36 18.37 0.58
CA TYR A 65 -14.98 19.59 1.30
C TYR A 65 -15.70 20.83 0.77
N LEU A 66 -15.89 20.93 -0.55
CA LEU A 66 -16.64 22.01 -1.17
C LEU A 66 -18.14 21.97 -0.81
N VAL A 67 -18.70 20.77 -0.62
CA VAL A 67 -20.08 20.59 -0.13
C VAL A 67 -20.18 21.03 1.34
N GLN A 68 -19.24 20.61 2.20
CA GLN A 68 -19.23 21.01 3.61
C GLN A 68 -19.02 22.52 3.80
N ALA A 69 -18.31 23.17 2.88
CA ALA A 69 -18.16 24.63 2.87
C ALA A 69 -19.35 25.37 2.21
N GLY A 70 -20.33 24.66 1.65
CA GLY A 70 -21.51 25.25 1.01
C GLY A 70 -21.26 25.88 -0.37
N LEU A 71 -20.12 25.60 -1.01
CA LEU A 71 -19.78 26.10 -2.36
C LEU A 71 -20.42 25.24 -3.45
N ILE A 72 -20.71 23.98 -3.13
CA ILE A 72 -21.42 23.03 -4.00
C ILE A 72 -22.60 22.45 -3.21
N GLU A 73 -23.74 22.30 -3.86
CA GLU A 73 -24.86 21.50 -3.37
C GLU A 73 -24.86 20.11 -4.02
N GLN A 74 -25.30 19.11 -3.27
CA GLN A 74 -25.44 17.74 -3.74
C GLN A 74 -26.94 17.37 -3.76
N PRO A 75 -27.68 17.70 -4.84
CA PRO A 75 -29.13 17.49 -4.89
C PRO A 75 -29.52 16.01 -4.88
N LYS A 76 -28.68 15.15 -5.48
CA LYS A 76 -28.82 13.68 -5.49
C LYS A 76 -27.43 13.04 -5.41
N ARG A 77 -27.36 11.76 -5.05
CA ARG A 77 -26.09 11.02 -4.93
C ARG A 77 -25.24 11.16 -6.20
N ALA A 78 -23.96 11.52 -6.01
CA ALA A 78 -22.98 11.76 -7.08
C ALA A 78 -23.26 12.94 -8.03
N PHE A 79 -24.37 13.67 -7.87
CA PHE A 79 -24.64 14.90 -8.61
C PHE A 79 -24.14 16.11 -7.84
N CYS A 80 -23.56 17.06 -8.56
CA CYS A 80 -23.02 18.30 -8.01
C CYS A 80 -23.65 19.47 -8.76
N LYS A 81 -23.95 20.55 -8.04
CA LYS A 81 -24.33 21.84 -8.62
C LYS A 81 -23.65 22.95 -7.82
N ILE A 82 -23.09 23.94 -8.51
CA ILE A 82 -22.44 25.07 -7.84
C ILE A 82 -23.48 25.98 -7.18
N THR A 83 -23.16 26.51 -6.00
CA THR A 83 -24.02 27.50 -5.31
C THR A 83 -23.62 28.93 -5.69
N HIS A 84 -24.42 29.92 -5.29
CA HIS A 84 -24.03 31.33 -5.43
C HIS A 84 -22.72 31.64 -4.70
N LYS A 85 -22.48 31.03 -3.53
CA LYS A 85 -21.21 31.15 -2.80
C LYS A 85 -20.05 30.58 -3.62
N GLY A 86 -20.23 29.42 -4.26
CA GLY A 86 -19.22 28.82 -5.12
C GLY A 86 -18.89 29.66 -6.35
N LEU A 87 -19.88 30.27 -6.99
CA LEU A 87 -19.67 31.18 -8.12
C LEU A 87 -18.89 32.43 -7.70
N ALA A 88 -19.25 33.03 -6.56
CA ALA A 88 -18.52 34.17 -6.00
C ALA A 88 -17.07 33.79 -5.67
N ALA A 89 -16.84 32.59 -5.13
CA ALA A 89 -15.50 32.10 -4.81
C ALA A 89 -14.59 32.03 -6.05
N ILE A 90 -15.10 31.53 -7.19
CA ILE A 90 -14.32 31.48 -8.45
C ILE A 90 -13.97 32.90 -8.94
N GLN A 91 -14.88 33.86 -8.78
CA GLN A 91 -14.69 35.24 -9.24
C GLN A 91 -13.56 35.99 -8.51
N THR A 92 -13.22 35.56 -7.29
CA THR A 92 -12.10 36.15 -6.54
C THR A 92 -10.74 35.89 -7.20
N GLY A 93 -10.63 34.82 -8.01
CA GLY A 93 -9.36 34.38 -8.61
C GLY A 93 -8.37 33.79 -7.59
N GLU A 94 -8.74 33.69 -6.31
CA GLU A 94 -7.93 33.06 -5.29
C GLU A 94 -7.90 31.53 -5.44
N GLN A 95 -6.81 30.91 -4.98
CA GLN A 95 -6.70 29.47 -4.97
C GLN A 95 -7.61 28.88 -3.88
N ILE A 96 -8.62 28.13 -4.29
CA ILE A 96 -9.56 27.49 -3.38
C ILE A 96 -8.87 26.24 -2.80
N ASN A 97 -8.48 26.32 -1.54
CA ASN A 97 -7.82 25.27 -0.78
C ASN A 97 -8.40 25.21 0.65
N ASN A 98 -7.90 24.33 1.52
CA ASN A 98 -8.40 24.23 2.90
C ASN A 98 -8.33 25.55 3.68
N GLN A 99 -7.31 26.37 3.43
CA GLN A 99 -7.13 27.67 4.09
C GLN A 99 -8.21 28.64 3.63
N TYR A 100 -8.48 28.71 2.32
CA TYR A 100 -9.58 29.49 1.77
C TYR A 100 -10.93 29.02 2.35
N LEU A 101 -11.16 27.71 2.43
CA LEU A 101 -12.41 27.16 2.95
C LEU A 101 -12.64 27.46 4.44
N ASN A 102 -11.59 27.75 5.23
CA ASN A 102 -11.74 28.11 6.65
C ASN A 102 -12.52 29.43 6.87
N GLN A 103 -12.78 30.23 5.82
CA GLN A 103 -13.64 31.42 5.94
C GLN A 103 -15.14 31.09 6.04
N TYR A 104 -15.54 29.85 5.73
CA TYR A 104 -16.94 29.42 5.78
C TYR A 104 -17.23 28.75 7.13
N PRO A 105 -18.18 29.28 7.92
CA PRO A 105 -18.55 28.69 9.22
C PRO A 105 -18.93 27.22 9.13
N GLU A 106 -19.66 26.82 8.07
CA GLU A 106 -20.10 25.44 7.85
C GLU A 106 -18.91 24.46 7.71
N PHE A 107 -17.80 24.93 7.12
CA PHE A 107 -16.59 24.14 6.97
C PHE A 107 -15.78 24.05 8.27
N LEU A 108 -15.76 25.13 9.06
CA LEU A 108 -15.14 25.13 10.38
C LEU A 108 -15.88 24.15 11.32
N ASP A 109 -17.22 24.18 11.34
CA ASP A 109 -18.04 23.26 12.12
C ASP A 109 -17.77 21.79 11.74
N PHE A 110 -17.62 21.50 10.46
CA PHE A 110 -17.23 20.16 9.99
C PHE A 110 -15.86 19.72 10.53
N LYS A 111 -14.87 20.62 10.57
CA LYS A 111 -13.52 20.36 11.11
C LYS A 111 -13.46 20.28 12.64
N THR A 112 -14.33 21.00 13.36
CA THR A 112 -14.35 20.99 14.84
C THR A 112 -15.20 19.85 15.39
N ARG A 113 -16.26 19.44 14.70
CA ARG A 113 -17.09 18.28 15.08
C ARG A 113 -16.32 16.95 15.05
N THR A 114 -15.21 16.89 14.34
CA THR A 114 -14.26 15.76 14.38
C THR A 114 -13.33 15.80 15.60
N LYS A 115 -13.26 16.92 16.32
CA LYS A 115 -12.41 17.15 17.50
C LYS A 115 -13.15 16.92 18.83
N ASP A 116 -14.44 17.21 18.90
CA ASP A 116 -15.22 17.23 20.16
C ASP A 116 -15.63 15.86 20.73
N THR A 117 -15.27 14.73 20.10
CA THR A 117 -15.52 13.40 20.70
C THR A 117 -14.52 13.00 21.79
N ASN A 118 -13.46 13.77 22.05
CA ASN A 118 -12.52 13.49 23.13
C ASN A 118 -12.15 14.78 23.86
N ASN A 119 -12.89 15.11 24.91
CA ASN A 119 -12.51 16.19 25.81
C ASN A 119 -12.07 15.60 27.16
N SER A 120 -10.76 15.46 27.33
CA SER A 120 -10.06 15.88 28.56
C SER A 120 -8.54 15.68 28.43
N LEU A 121 -7.81 16.80 28.56
CA LEU A 121 -6.43 16.94 29.05
C LEU A 121 -5.30 16.62 28.06
N ASP A 122 -5.02 17.56 27.14
CA ASP A 122 -3.67 18.09 26.90
C ASP A 122 -3.73 19.22 25.86
N GLU A 123 -3.51 20.46 26.27
CA GLU A 123 -3.46 21.66 25.39
C GLU A 123 -2.26 21.67 24.42
N ASN A 124 -1.51 20.57 24.29
CA ASN A 124 -0.37 20.43 23.38
C ASN A 124 -0.60 19.46 22.19
N THR A 125 -1.82 18.96 21.97
CA THR A 125 -2.16 18.12 20.79
C THR A 125 -2.78 18.91 19.63
N THR A 126 -2.43 20.19 19.48
CA THR A 126 -3.00 21.10 18.47
C THR A 126 -2.40 20.96 17.07
N SER A 127 -1.98 19.76 16.62
CA SER A 127 -1.25 19.61 15.33
C SER A 127 -1.56 18.38 14.47
N LEU A 128 -2.57 17.55 14.77
CA LEU A 128 -2.80 16.32 13.98
C LEU A 128 -3.80 16.48 12.82
N VAL A 129 -4.62 17.54 12.83
CA VAL A 129 -5.44 17.95 11.68
C VAL A 129 -4.97 19.33 11.24
N ASN A 130 -3.70 19.41 10.83
CA ASN A 130 -3.15 20.62 10.23
C ASN A 130 -4.04 21.03 9.04
N SER A 131 -4.45 22.30 8.99
CA SER A 131 -5.07 22.91 7.80
C SER A 131 -4.17 22.81 6.55
N ASN A 132 -2.91 22.38 6.72
CA ASN A 132 -1.89 22.10 5.71
C ASN A 132 -1.73 20.62 5.30
N SER A 133 -2.56 19.67 5.77
CA SER A 133 -2.44 18.29 5.25
C SER A 133 -2.81 18.24 3.76
N GLN A 134 -1.83 17.86 2.94
CA GLN A 134 -2.03 17.56 1.51
C GLN A 134 -2.66 16.16 1.29
N LYS A 135 -2.69 15.33 2.34
CA LYS A 135 -3.22 13.97 2.29
C LYS A 135 -4.66 13.91 2.81
N THR A 136 -5.46 13.08 2.16
CA THR A 136 -6.81 12.70 2.63
C THR A 136 -6.71 11.92 3.95
N PRO A 137 -7.76 11.89 4.78
CA PRO A 137 -7.77 11.10 6.02
C PRO A 137 -7.39 9.62 5.83
N GLU A 138 -7.88 8.97 4.78
CA GLU A 138 -7.51 7.57 4.48
C GLU A 138 -6.04 7.45 4.12
N GLU A 139 -5.48 8.37 3.32
CA GLU A 139 -4.04 8.38 3.00
C GLU A 139 -3.17 8.63 4.25
N LEU A 140 -3.68 9.35 5.25
CA LEU A 140 -3.00 9.52 6.54
C LEU A 140 -3.00 8.22 7.34
N ILE A 141 -4.13 7.50 7.36
CA ILE A 141 -4.23 6.18 7.99
C ILE A 141 -3.31 5.18 7.28
N GLU A 142 -3.33 5.13 5.95
CA GLU A 142 -2.44 4.28 5.14
C GLU A 142 -0.97 4.55 5.49
N ALA A 143 -0.55 5.82 5.47
CA ALA A 143 0.83 6.18 5.82
C ALA A 143 1.21 5.80 7.26
N ALA A 144 0.26 5.90 8.20
CA ALA A 144 0.47 5.47 9.57
C ALA A 144 0.63 3.95 9.66
N VAL A 145 -0.20 3.18 8.95
CA VAL A 145 -0.10 1.71 8.87
C VAL A 145 1.22 1.28 8.24
N ASP A 146 1.65 1.91 7.15
CA ASP A 146 2.95 1.62 6.50
C ASP A 146 4.12 1.89 7.46
N THR A 147 4.04 2.97 8.24
CA THR A 147 5.05 3.29 9.25
C THR A 147 5.09 2.24 10.36
N LEU A 148 3.92 1.82 10.85
CA LEU A 148 3.82 0.76 11.86
C LEU A 148 4.37 -0.58 11.33
N ASN A 149 4.04 -0.93 10.08
CA ASN A 149 4.52 -2.15 9.45
C ASN A 149 6.03 -2.12 9.18
N THR A 150 6.59 -0.96 8.82
CA THR A 150 8.04 -0.78 8.65
C THR A 150 8.77 -1.01 9.97
N ASN A 151 8.30 -0.39 11.05
CA ASN A 151 8.88 -0.58 12.39
C ASN A 151 8.75 -2.04 12.85
N LEU A 152 7.60 -2.67 12.64
CA LEU A 152 7.39 -4.08 12.96
C LEU A 152 8.30 -4.99 12.12
N SER A 153 8.54 -4.65 10.86
CA SER A 153 9.46 -5.40 9.99
C SER A 153 10.88 -5.39 10.53
N ASP A 154 11.34 -4.26 11.07
CA ASP A 154 12.66 -4.18 11.74
C ASP A 154 12.69 -5.03 13.01
N GLU A 155 11.64 -4.97 13.85
CA GLU A 155 11.52 -5.81 15.06
C GLU A 155 11.53 -7.31 14.73
N VAL A 156 10.77 -7.72 13.72
CA VAL A 156 10.72 -9.10 13.23
C VAL A 156 12.10 -9.54 12.73
N LEU A 157 12.80 -8.70 11.97
CA LEU A 157 14.14 -9.03 11.47
C LEU A 157 15.12 -9.26 12.63
N GLN A 158 15.08 -8.43 13.67
CA GLN A 158 15.91 -8.61 14.87
C GLN A 158 15.56 -9.90 15.63
N ALA A 159 14.28 -10.25 15.73
CA ALA A 159 13.85 -11.50 16.33
C ALA A 159 14.38 -12.72 15.54
N VAL A 160 14.31 -12.68 14.21
CA VAL A 160 14.86 -13.73 13.33
C VAL A 160 16.39 -13.84 13.48
N LEU A 161 17.09 -12.70 13.51
CA LEU A 161 18.54 -12.67 13.71
C LEU A 161 18.96 -13.21 15.08
N SER A 162 18.13 -13.06 16.11
CA SER A 162 18.40 -13.56 17.47
C SER A 162 18.10 -15.06 17.63
N ALA A 163 17.35 -15.67 16.73
CA ALA A 163 16.99 -17.08 16.77
C ALA A 163 18.17 -18.01 16.39
N SER A 164 17.98 -19.33 16.42
CA SER A 164 19.00 -20.28 15.96
C SER A 164 19.07 -20.36 14.43
N PRO A 165 20.21 -20.79 13.84
CA PRO A 165 20.29 -21.05 12.39
C PRO A 165 19.22 -22.02 11.90
N THR A 166 19.00 -23.12 12.63
CA THR A 166 17.96 -24.11 12.32
C THR A 166 16.55 -23.52 12.36
N PHE A 167 16.29 -22.61 13.30
CA PHE A 167 15.02 -21.89 13.32
C PHE A 167 14.82 -21.08 12.04
N PHE A 168 15.86 -20.40 11.56
CA PHE A 168 15.77 -19.61 10.33
C PHE A 168 15.52 -20.48 9.09
N GLU A 169 16.17 -21.65 8.98
CA GLU A 169 15.90 -22.62 7.92
C GLU A 169 14.44 -23.07 7.93
N ASN A 170 13.90 -23.39 9.11
CA ASN A 170 12.48 -23.76 9.27
C ASN A 170 11.54 -22.61 8.93
N LEU A 171 11.87 -21.39 9.37
CA LEU A 171 11.09 -20.18 9.10
C LEU A 171 10.93 -19.94 7.59
N VAL A 172 12.01 -20.13 6.82
CA VAL A 172 11.99 -19.97 5.36
C VAL A 172 11.04 -20.98 4.72
N VAL A 173 11.04 -22.22 5.19
CA VAL A 173 10.10 -23.25 4.74
C VAL A 173 8.66 -22.87 5.11
N ASP A 174 8.43 -22.47 6.36
CA ASP A 174 7.11 -22.05 6.86
C ASP A 174 6.56 -20.86 6.06
N LEU A 175 7.42 -19.93 5.66
CA LEU A 175 7.05 -18.80 4.81
C LEU A 175 6.58 -19.26 3.45
N MET A 176 7.34 -20.15 2.79
CA MET A 176 6.94 -20.67 1.49
C MET A 176 5.60 -21.42 1.57
N LEU A 177 5.35 -22.18 2.65
CA LEU A 177 4.07 -22.81 2.90
C LEU A 177 2.93 -21.79 3.13
N ALA A 178 3.18 -20.73 3.90
CA ALA A 178 2.20 -19.66 4.15
C ALA A 178 1.87 -18.85 2.87
N MET A 179 2.80 -18.79 1.93
CA MET A 179 2.61 -18.24 0.58
C MET A 179 1.84 -19.18 -0.36
N GLY A 180 1.59 -20.43 0.06
CA GLY A 180 0.81 -21.40 -0.69
C GLY A 180 1.62 -22.40 -1.54
N TYR A 181 2.95 -22.40 -1.40
CA TYR A 181 3.81 -23.45 -1.97
C TYR A 181 3.71 -24.74 -1.13
N GLY A 182 4.28 -25.84 -1.63
CA GLY A 182 4.35 -27.13 -0.93
C GLY A 182 3.19 -28.10 -1.18
N GLY A 183 2.20 -27.68 -1.97
CA GLY A 183 1.14 -28.53 -2.47
C GLY A 183 -0.04 -28.71 -1.50
N SER A 184 -0.55 -29.94 -1.34
CA SER A 184 -1.69 -30.18 -0.44
C SER A 184 -1.26 -30.16 1.03
N ARG A 185 -2.15 -29.71 1.94
CA ARG A 185 -1.87 -29.60 3.38
C ARG A 185 -1.43 -30.92 4.04
N LYS A 186 -1.74 -32.07 3.43
CA LYS A 186 -1.29 -33.40 3.87
C LYS A 186 0.14 -33.73 3.41
N ASP A 187 0.57 -33.18 2.29
CA ASP A 187 1.92 -33.38 1.72
C ASP A 187 2.93 -32.35 2.24
N ALA A 188 2.48 -31.17 2.68
CA ALA A 188 3.34 -30.09 3.18
C ALA A 188 4.29 -30.52 4.33
N GLY A 189 3.84 -31.43 5.20
CA GLY A 189 4.67 -31.99 6.27
C GLY A 189 5.67 -33.07 5.83
N GLN A 190 5.60 -33.55 4.59
CA GLN A 190 6.52 -34.52 3.97
C GLN A 190 7.33 -33.93 2.80
N ALA A 191 6.94 -32.78 2.27
CA ALA A 191 7.54 -32.17 1.08
C ALA A 191 8.95 -31.61 1.32
N THR A 192 9.33 -31.40 2.58
CA THR A 192 10.61 -30.79 2.95
C THR A 192 11.65 -31.87 3.26
N GLN A 193 12.45 -32.19 2.25
CA GLN A 193 13.68 -32.95 2.45
C GLN A 193 14.81 -31.97 2.77
N TYR A 194 15.20 -31.90 4.05
CA TYR A 194 16.43 -31.23 4.45
C TYR A 194 17.59 -31.99 3.79
N THR A 195 18.28 -31.32 2.87
CA THR A 195 19.37 -31.92 2.11
C THR A 195 20.63 -31.18 2.51
N GLN A 196 21.49 -31.73 3.36
CA GLN A 196 22.76 -31.07 3.75
C GLN A 196 23.83 -31.18 2.64
N ASP A 197 23.45 -30.91 1.39
CA ASP A 197 24.34 -30.99 0.24
C ASP A 197 24.70 -29.59 -0.25
N GLY A 198 25.91 -29.14 0.10
CA GLY A 198 26.67 -28.11 -0.64
C GLY A 198 26.08 -26.71 -0.79
N GLY A 199 24.87 -26.42 -0.31
CA GLY A 199 24.19 -25.14 -0.48
C GLY A 199 22.68 -25.20 -0.77
N ILE A 200 21.99 -26.26 -0.37
CA ILE A 200 20.52 -26.32 -0.36
C ILE A 200 20.09 -26.56 1.08
N ASP A 201 19.12 -25.81 1.57
CA ASP A 201 18.60 -25.98 2.94
C ASP A 201 17.19 -26.60 2.93
N GLY A 202 16.49 -26.54 1.80
CA GLY A 202 15.18 -27.15 1.65
C GLY A 202 14.75 -27.31 0.20
N VAL A 203 13.74 -28.14 -0.01
CA VAL A 203 13.10 -28.34 -1.32
C VAL A 203 11.60 -28.29 -1.08
N ILE A 204 10.87 -27.56 -1.93
CA ILE A 204 9.42 -27.40 -1.84
C ILE A 204 8.77 -27.57 -3.21
N LYS A 205 7.59 -28.18 -3.26
CA LYS A 205 6.80 -28.30 -4.49
C LYS A 205 6.22 -26.94 -4.87
N GLU A 206 6.30 -26.57 -6.13
CA GLU A 206 5.67 -25.34 -6.63
C GLU A 206 4.14 -25.46 -6.66
N ASP A 207 3.66 -26.66 -6.99
CA ASP A 207 2.25 -26.93 -7.21
C ASP A 207 1.78 -28.18 -6.43
N LYS A 208 0.47 -28.40 -6.42
CA LYS A 208 -0.16 -29.50 -5.66
C LYS A 208 0.15 -30.89 -6.22
N LEU A 209 0.42 -31.00 -7.52
CA LEU A 209 0.80 -32.24 -8.19
C LEU A 209 2.30 -32.53 -8.01
N GLY A 210 3.10 -31.51 -7.66
CA GLY A 210 4.53 -31.64 -7.43
C GLY A 210 5.31 -31.90 -8.71
N LEU A 211 4.86 -31.33 -9.83
CA LEU A 211 5.52 -31.48 -11.12
C LEU A 211 6.83 -30.68 -11.17
N GLU A 212 6.85 -29.54 -10.49
CA GLU A 212 8.03 -28.70 -10.36
C GLU A 212 8.44 -28.54 -8.89
N MET A 213 9.76 -28.62 -8.66
CA MET A 213 10.38 -28.41 -7.35
C MET A 213 11.13 -27.08 -7.33
N ILE A 214 11.03 -26.37 -6.23
CA ILE A 214 11.74 -25.15 -5.92
C ILE A 214 12.73 -25.47 -4.81
N TYR A 215 14.00 -25.14 -5.05
CA TYR A 215 15.07 -25.35 -4.08
C TYR A 215 15.30 -24.07 -3.29
N LEU A 216 15.53 -24.22 -1.99
CA LEU A 216 15.65 -23.11 -1.06
C LEU A 216 17.07 -23.09 -0.49
N GLN A 217 17.66 -21.91 -0.41
CA GLN A 217 18.86 -21.64 0.38
C GLN A 217 18.56 -20.44 1.28
N ALA A 218 18.87 -20.58 2.56
CA ALA A 218 18.67 -19.62 3.62
C ALA A 218 20.04 -19.24 4.21
N LYS A 219 20.46 -17.97 4.07
CA LYS A 219 21.67 -17.45 4.73
C LYS A 219 21.31 -16.42 5.80
N ARG A 220 21.51 -16.79 7.06
CA ARG A 220 21.39 -15.84 8.17
C ARG A 220 22.69 -15.07 8.36
N TYR A 221 22.73 -13.83 7.88
CA TYR A 221 23.87 -12.92 8.02
C TYR A 221 23.46 -11.62 8.71
N THR A 222 24.31 -11.10 9.60
CA THR A 222 24.12 -9.81 10.29
C THR A 222 24.82 -8.66 9.56
N ASN A 223 26.11 -8.82 9.27
CA ASN A 223 26.97 -7.74 8.73
C ASN A 223 27.64 -8.12 7.39
N LYS A 224 27.17 -9.17 6.73
CA LYS A 224 27.72 -9.65 5.45
C LYS A 224 26.68 -9.50 4.35
N THR A 225 27.00 -8.73 3.32
CA THR A 225 26.23 -8.70 2.07
C THR A 225 26.44 -10.01 1.31
N VAL A 226 25.37 -10.60 0.78
CA VAL A 226 25.44 -11.78 -0.07
C VAL A 226 25.98 -11.36 -1.44
N GLY A 227 27.10 -11.95 -1.84
CA GLY A 227 27.78 -11.60 -3.08
C GLY A 227 27.50 -12.59 -4.21
N ARG A 228 27.98 -12.25 -5.41
CA ARG A 228 27.95 -13.14 -6.58
C ARG A 228 28.50 -14.56 -6.29
N PRO A 229 29.58 -14.76 -5.51
CA PRO A 229 30.07 -16.11 -5.21
C PRO A 229 29.05 -16.98 -4.47
N ASP A 230 28.28 -16.42 -3.53
CA ASP A 230 27.24 -17.15 -2.81
C ASP A 230 26.13 -17.61 -3.77
N ILE A 231 25.73 -16.75 -4.72
CA ILE A 231 24.71 -17.07 -5.74
C ILE A 231 25.22 -18.05 -6.78
N GLN A 232 26.49 -17.95 -7.18
CA GLN A 232 27.15 -18.90 -8.08
C GLN A 232 27.23 -20.30 -7.47
N ALA A 233 27.58 -20.39 -6.18
CA ALA A 233 27.59 -21.66 -5.45
C ALA A 233 26.19 -22.29 -5.43
N PHE A 234 25.15 -21.49 -5.15
CA PHE A 234 23.78 -21.98 -5.18
C PHE A 234 23.35 -22.43 -6.58
N ALA A 235 23.67 -21.65 -7.63
CA ALA A 235 23.38 -22.02 -9.00
C ALA A 235 24.07 -23.34 -9.42
N GLY A 236 25.28 -23.60 -8.92
CA GLY A 236 25.99 -24.87 -9.10
C GLY A 236 25.34 -26.03 -8.35
N ALA A 237 24.85 -25.80 -7.12
CA ALA A 237 24.10 -26.81 -6.37
C ALA A 237 22.80 -27.21 -7.12
N LEU A 238 22.11 -26.23 -7.73
CA LEU A 238 20.94 -26.53 -8.58
C LEU A 238 21.28 -27.43 -9.77
N ASP A 239 22.46 -27.27 -10.39
CA ASP A 239 22.89 -28.13 -11.50
C ASP A 239 23.07 -29.59 -11.07
N MET A 240 23.59 -29.83 -9.86
CA MET A 240 23.76 -31.18 -9.31
C MET A 240 22.42 -31.90 -9.18
N HIS A 241 21.34 -31.17 -8.90
CA HIS A 241 19.98 -31.70 -8.83
C HIS A 241 19.17 -31.56 -10.13
N ARG A 242 19.79 -31.08 -11.23
CA ARG A 242 19.12 -30.77 -12.50
C ARG A 242 17.92 -29.82 -12.33
N ALA A 243 17.97 -28.97 -11.32
CA ALA A 243 16.93 -28.03 -10.96
C ALA A 243 17.08 -26.72 -11.74
N LYS A 244 15.94 -26.12 -12.10
CA LYS A 244 15.90 -24.84 -12.83
C LYS A 244 15.39 -23.67 -12.00
N LYS A 245 14.74 -23.94 -10.87
CA LYS A 245 14.09 -22.95 -10.01
C LYS A 245 14.66 -23.00 -8.60
N GLY A 246 14.95 -21.83 -8.05
CA GLY A 246 15.37 -21.72 -6.66
C GLY A 246 15.04 -20.38 -6.05
N VAL A 247 14.97 -20.33 -4.73
CA VAL A 247 14.83 -19.11 -3.94
C VAL A 247 16.02 -19.04 -2.99
N PHE A 248 16.73 -17.92 -3.02
CA PHE A 248 17.79 -17.61 -2.08
C PHE A 248 17.28 -16.53 -1.13
N ILE A 249 17.14 -16.89 0.15
CA ILE A 249 16.65 -16.03 1.21
C ILE A 249 17.83 -15.64 2.11
N THR A 250 17.91 -14.38 2.48
CA THR A 250 18.91 -13.89 3.44
C THR A 250 18.30 -12.87 4.40
N THR A 251 18.83 -12.80 5.62
CA THR A 251 18.50 -11.70 6.57
C THR A 251 19.25 -10.40 6.27
N SER A 252 20.15 -10.42 5.28
CA SER A 252 20.99 -9.29 4.86
C SER A 252 20.53 -8.76 3.48
N SER A 253 21.40 -8.05 2.77
CA SER A 253 21.17 -7.57 1.40
C SER A 253 22.03 -8.31 0.38
N PHE A 254 21.69 -8.17 -0.90
CA PHE A 254 22.48 -8.66 -2.02
C PHE A 254 23.35 -7.55 -2.62
N SER A 255 24.53 -7.90 -3.12
CA SER A 255 25.34 -6.97 -3.90
C SER A 255 24.74 -6.74 -5.30
N LYS A 256 25.10 -5.62 -5.95
CA LYS A 256 24.69 -5.36 -7.33
C LYS A 256 25.11 -6.49 -8.27
N ASP A 257 26.35 -6.94 -8.16
CA ASP A 257 26.87 -8.06 -8.96
C ASP A 257 26.10 -9.37 -8.75
N ALA A 258 25.56 -9.61 -7.55
CA ALA A 258 24.72 -10.78 -7.26
C ALA A 258 23.37 -10.68 -7.99
N LEU A 259 22.74 -9.51 -7.95
CA LEU A 259 21.48 -9.22 -8.66
C LEU A 259 21.68 -9.32 -10.18
N GLU A 260 22.74 -8.72 -10.71
CA GLU A 260 23.08 -8.78 -12.14
C GLU A 260 23.35 -10.20 -12.60
N TYR A 261 24.08 -11.00 -11.80
CA TYR A 261 24.41 -12.38 -12.16
C TYR A 261 23.17 -13.27 -12.37
N VAL A 262 22.12 -13.09 -11.56
CA VAL A 262 20.86 -13.82 -11.73
C VAL A 262 20.20 -13.53 -13.09
N GLY A 263 20.35 -12.32 -13.61
CA GLY A 263 19.84 -11.95 -14.95
C GLY A 263 20.65 -12.53 -16.11
N LEU A 264 21.84 -13.08 -15.86
CA LEU A 264 22.74 -13.61 -16.90
C LEU A 264 22.67 -15.13 -17.08
N ILE A 265 22.00 -15.84 -16.16
CA ILE A 265 21.92 -17.30 -16.17
C ILE A 265 20.54 -17.78 -16.62
N ASP A 266 20.48 -18.97 -17.22
CA ASP A 266 19.21 -19.58 -17.66
C ASP A 266 18.32 -20.05 -16.50
N LYS A 267 18.87 -20.16 -15.28
CA LYS A 267 18.14 -20.60 -14.08
C LYS A 267 17.28 -19.47 -13.52
N ARG A 268 16.08 -19.82 -13.04
CA ARG A 268 15.19 -18.88 -12.36
C ARG A 268 15.48 -18.89 -10.86
N ILE A 269 16.39 -18.01 -10.44
CA ILE A 269 16.69 -17.80 -9.02
C ILE A 269 16.00 -16.53 -8.55
N VAL A 270 15.14 -16.64 -7.53
CA VAL A 270 14.55 -15.48 -6.85
C VAL A 270 15.40 -15.13 -5.64
N LEU A 271 15.72 -13.86 -5.49
CA LEU A 271 16.51 -13.34 -4.37
C LEU A 271 15.59 -12.59 -3.41
N VAL A 272 15.52 -13.04 -2.16
CA VAL A 272 14.71 -12.44 -1.09
C VAL A 272 15.64 -11.93 0.01
N ASP A 273 15.73 -10.61 0.15
CA ASP A 273 16.58 -9.97 1.15
C ASP A 273 15.85 -9.80 2.49
N GLY A 274 16.54 -9.29 3.51
CA GLY A 274 15.99 -9.18 4.87
C GLY A 274 14.74 -8.30 4.94
N LYS A 275 14.63 -7.29 4.07
CA LYS A 275 13.46 -6.40 4.02
C LYS A 275 12.28 -7.11 3.35
N GLN A 276 12.50 -7.73 2.20
CA GLN A 276 11.46 -8.49 1.50
C GLN A 276 10.98 -9.68 2.33
N LEU A 277 11.90 -10.34 3.05
CA LEU A 277 11.57 -11.43 3.96
C LEU A 277 10.54 -10.98 5.01
N THR A 278 10.78 -9.86 5.70
CA THR A 278 9.86 -9.40 6.75
C THR A 278 8.57 -8.85 6.19
N GLU A 279 8.58 -8.16 5.05
CA GLU A 279 7.36 -7.77 4.33
C GLU A 279 6.49 -8.99 3.97
N LEU A 280 7.10 -10.07 3.50
CA LEU A 280 6.40 -11.33 3.20
C LEU A 280 5.87 -11.99 4.48
N MET A 281 6.64 -11.99 5.57
CA MET A 281 6.18 -12.50 6.87
C MET A 281 4.95 -11.76 7.36
N LEU A 282 4.93 -10.42 7.29
CA LEU A 282 3.78 -9.61 7.67
C LEU A 282 2.58 -9.89 6.75
N THR A 283 2.80 -9.91 5.44
CA THR A 283 1.74 -10.16 4.44
C THR A 283 1.06 -11.51 4.63
N HIS A 284 1.83 -12.53 5.00
CA HIS A 284 1.34 -13.90 5.18
C HIS A 284 1.05 -14.27 6.64
N ASN A 285 1.04 -13.29 7.55
CA ASN A 285 0.79 -13.46 8.99
C ASN A 285 1.71 -14.51 9.66
N LEU A 286 2.97 -14.59 9.24
CA LEU A 286 3.96 -15.50 9.81
C LEU A 286 4.79 -14.78 10.89
N GLY A 287 4.78 -15.32 12.11
CA GLY A 287 5.54 -14.75 13.23
C GLY A 287 4.99 -13.42 13.76
N VAL A 288 3.81 -13.00 13.30
CA VAL A 288 3.12 -11.78 13.73
C VAL A 288 1.66 -12.07 14.07
N SER A 289 1.00 -11.17 14.80
CA SER A 289 -0.42 -11.28 15.13
C SER A 289 -1.12 -9.94 15.01
N THR A 290 -2.41 -9.95 14.64
CA THR A 290 -3.22 -8.74 14.57
C THR A 290 -3.45 -8.17 15.96
N LYS A 291 -2.90 -6.98 16.23
CA LYS A 291 -3.08 -6.29 17.50
C LYS A 291 -4.43 -5.57 17.60
N GLN A 292 -4.88 -4.94 16.51
CA GLN A 292 -6.11 -4.14 16.45
C GLN A 292 -6.63 -4.03 15.01
N VAL A 293 -7.94 -3.88 14.86
CA VAL A 293 -8.62 -3.62 13.57
C VAL A 293 -9.33 -2.28 13.64
N PHE A 294 -9.14 -1.43 12.62
CA PHE A 294 -9.85 -0.17 12.45
C PHE A 294 -10.87 -0.30 11.31
N GLU A 295 -12.15 -0.09 11.61
CA GLU A 295 -13.22 -0.17 10.61
C GLU A 295 -13.65 1.22 10.15
N VAL A 296 -13.60 1.46 8.83
CA VAL A 296 -14.17 2.67 8.22
C VAL A 296 -15.54 2.33 7.65
N LYS A 297 -16.58 3.03 8.12
CA LYS A 297 -17.95 2.85 7.61
C LYS A 297 -18.17 3.73 6.39
N ALA A 298 -18.92 3.20 5.43
CA ALA A 298 -19.39 3.95 4.26
C ALA A 298 -20.92 3.95 4.25
N LEU A 299 -21.51 4.96 3.61
CA LEU A 299 -22.95 5.02 3.40
C LEU A 299 -23.38 3.84 2.51
N ASP A 300 -24.18 2.93 3.06
CA ASP A 300 -24.92 1.96 2.26
C ASP A 300 -26.07 2.70 1.58
N SER A 301 -25.89 3.00 0.31
CA SER A 301 -26.83 3.87 -0.39
C SER A 301 -28.06 3.12 -0.88
N ASP A 302 -27.99 1.80 -1.01
CA ASP A 302 -29.12 0.99 -1.46
C ASP A 302 -30.18 0.92 -0.35
N TYR A 303 -29.75 1.01 0.92
CA TYR A 303 -30.63 1.13 2.07
C TYR A 303 -31.50 2.41 2.07
N PHE A 304 -31.03 3.50 1.45
CA PHE A 304 -31.71 4.82 1.47
C PHE A 304 -32.43 5.15 0.15
N ILE A 305 -32.58 4.20 -0.77
CA ILE A 305 -33.43 4.37 -1.95
C ILE A 305 -34.85 3.98 -1.53
N GLU A 306 -35.76 4.95 -1.47
CA GLU A 306 -37.20 4.71 -1.37
C GLU A 306 -37.73 4.29 -2.76
N ASP A 307 -38.59 3.27 -2.82
CA ASP A 307 -39.23 2.76 -4.06
C ASP A 307 -40.07 3.83 -4.79
#